data_AF-A0A3D3BGS9-F1
#
_entry.id   AF-A0A3D3BGS9-F1
#
_cell.length_a   1.000
_cell.length_b   1.000
_cell.length_c   1.000
_cell.angle_alpha   90.00
_cell.angle_beta   90.00
_cell.angle_gamma   90.00
#
_symmetry.space_group_name_H-M   'P 1'
#
loop_
_entity.id
_entity.type
_entity.pdbx_description
1 polymer ?
#
loop_
_entity_poly.entity_id
_entity_poly.type
_entity_poly.pdbx_seq_one_letter_code
_entity_poly.pdbx_strand_id
1 'polypeptide(L)'
;MNAVEFFNDVARPNITAAIQADHDYKLAVNAVLSVDATYGILFEQLRDLGHPFLHNVAIKSRRWGMQDGDFKEHIAKRSESFRAIRDAAYATKHGRLGSAGRIVRAAEDVASLELVCGLFACGDPLGGSAVFIKLADGTLERSWSLLRRTELYTDELLGGLGLAPLTCPIPEYHDAFHPDRN
;
A
#
# COMPACT_ATOMS: atom_id res chain seq x y z
N MET A 1 -10.31 -4.08 18.75
CA MET A 1 -9.05 -3.65 18.14
C MET A 1 -9.35 -2.45 17.27
N ASN A 2 -8.66 -1.34 17.49
CA ASN A 2 -8.78 -0.14 16.65
C ASN A 2 -7.76 -0.17 15.49
N ALA A 3 -7.84 0.79 14.57
CA ALA A 3 -6.99 0.82 13.38
C ALA A 3 -5.50 1.03 13.71
N VAL A 4 -5.19 1.81 14.75
CA VAL A 4 -3.80 2.06 15.17
C VAL A 4 -3.18 0.81 15.78
N GLU A 5 -3.92 0.12 16.65
CA GLU A 5 -3.53 -1.18 17.19
C GLU A 5 -3.31 -2.19 16.07
N PHE A 6 -4.26 -2.34 15.15
CA PHE A 6 -4.14 -3.31 14.06
C PHE A 6 -2.95 -2.98 13.15
N PHE A 7 -2.75 -1.71 12.84
CA PHE A 7 -1.63 -1.28 12.02
C PHE A 7 -0.29 -1.61 12.70
N ASN A 8 -0.13 -1.30 13.98
CA ASN A 8 1.13 -1.50 14.70
C ASN A 8 1.41 -2.96 15.05
N ASP A 9 0.37 -3.73 15.41
CA ASP A 9 0.54 -5.09 15.91
C ASP A 9 0.46 -6.16 14.81
N VAL A 10 -0.14 -5.83 13.65
CA VAL A 10 -0.37 -6.79 12.57
C VAL A 10 0.23 -6.32 11.25
N ALA A 11 -0.16 -5.13 10.76
CA ALA A 11 0.27 -4.71 9.42
C ALA A 11 1.76 -4.36 9.38
N ARG A 12 2.26 -3.56 10.32
CA ARG A 12 3.66 -3.13 10.36
C ARG A 12 4.66 -4.29 10.55
N PRO A 13 4.40 -5.29 11.41
CA PRO A 13 5.26 -6.48 11.48
C PRO A 13 5.27 -7.27 10.17
N ASN A 14 4.12 -7.42 9.49
CA ASN A 14 4.07 -8.08 8.18
C ASN A 14 4.82 -7.28 7.11
N ILE A 15 4.69 -5.95 7.09
CA ILE A 15 5.47 -5.06 6.20
C ILE A 15 6.96 -5.24 6.46
N THR A 16 7.39 -5.20 7.72
CA THR A 16 8.80 -5.34 8.11
C THR A 16 9.35 -6.69 7.66
N ALA A 17 8.62 -7.77 7.92
CA ALA A 17 9.01 -9.11 7.49
C ALA A 17 9.11 -9.22 5.96
N ALA A 18 8.16 -8.65 5.23
CA ALA A 18 8.18 -8.64 3.77
C ALA A 18 9.34 -7.81 3.19
N ILE A 19 9.74 -6.72 3.84
CA ILE A 19 10.91 -5.92 3.43
C ILE A 19 12.21 -6.68 3.71
N GLN A 20 12.31 -7.36 4.86
CA GLN A 20 13.51 -8.11 5.25
C GLN A 20 13.72 -9.38 4.42
N ALA A 21 12.64 -9.96 3.88
CA ALA A 21 12.66 -11.13 3.02
C ALA A 21 11.88 -10.85 1.73
N ASP A 22 12.39 -9.91 0.92
CA ASP A 22 11.74 -9.39 -0.29
C ASP A 22 11.53 -10.43 -1.41
N HIS A 23 12.15 -11.59 -1.29
CA HIS A 23 11.98 -12.77 -2.14
C HIS A 23 10.79 -13.67 -1.73
N ASP A 24 10.30 -13.54 -0.50
CA ASP A 24 9.23 -14.40 0.02
C ASP A 24 7.85 -13.85 -0.36
N TYR A 25 7.23 -14.52 -1.34
CA TYR A 25 5.88 -14.23 -1.83
C TYR A 25 4.82 -14.23 -0.72
N LYS A 26 4.88 -15.16 0.24
CA LYS A 26 3.87 -15.29 1.29
C LYS A 26 3.91 -14.09 2.23
N LEU A 27 5.12 -13.65 2.59
CA LEU A 27 5.29 -12.47 3.43
C LEU A 27 4.80 -11.20 2.72
N ALA A 28 5.11 -11.03 1.43
CA ALA A 28 4.62 -9.92 0.63
C ALA A 28 3.07 -9.91 0.55
N VAL A 29 2.43 -11.05 0.30
CA VAL A 29 0.97 -11.15 0.26
C VAL A 29 0.35 -10.86 1.64
N ASN A 30 0.92 -11.37 2.73
CA ASN A 30 0.44 -11.08 4.08
C ASN A 30 0.52 -9.57 4.39
N ALA A 31 1.61 -8.91 3.99
CA ALA A 31 1.76 -7.46 4.14
C ALA A 31 0.69 -6.70 3.32
N VAL A 32 0.49 -7.07 2.05
CA VAL A 32 -0.53 -6.47 1.18
C VAL A 32 -1.93 -6.59 1.79
N LEU A 33 -2.31 -7.79 2.23
CA LEU A 33 -3.64 -8.07 2.79
C LEU A 33 -3.87 -7.39 4.14
N SER A 34 -2.85 -7.35 5.00
CA SER A 34 -2.94 -6.69 6.31
C SER A 34 -3.02 -5.16 6.18
N VAL A 35 -2.33 -4.56 5.21
CA VAL A 35 -2.51 -3.14 4.88
C VAL A 35 -3.93 -2.86 4.42
N ASP A 36 -4.48 -3.62 3.45
CA ASP A 36 -5.87 -3.42 3.00
C ASP A 36 -6.89 -3.60 4.14
N ALA A 37 -6.66 -4.56 5.05
CA ALA A 37 -7.49 -4.75 6.23
C ALA A 37 -7.43 -3.56 7.19
N THR A 38 -6.25 -2.95 7.39
CA THR A 38 -6.07 -1.75 8.23
C THR A 38 -7.00 -0.63 7.79
N TYR A 39 -7.12 -0.38 6.49
CA TYR A 39 -8.00 0.67 5.97
C TYR A 39 -9.48 0.35 6.13
N GLY A 40 -9.86 -0.93 6.09
CA GLY A 40 -11.23 -1.36 6.42
C GLY A 40 -11.57 -1.08 7.89
N ILE A 41 -10.66 -1.42 8.80
CA ILE A 41 -10.82 -1.15 10.24
C ILE A 41 -10.85 0.35 10.51
N LEU A 42 -10.00 1.13 9.82
CA LEU A 42 -9.98 2.58 9.91
C LEU A 42 -11.31 3.20 9.49
N PHE A 43 -11.89 2.74 8.38
CA PHE A 43 -13.21 3.21 7.93
C PHE A 43 -14.29 2.97 8.98
N GLU A 44 -14.38 1.74 9.50
CA GLU A 44 -15.37 1.38 10.52
C GLU A 44 -15.18 2.21 11.80
N GLN A 45 -13.93 2.36 12.28
CA GLN A 45 -13.62 3.18 13.44
C GLN A 45 -14.03 4.65 13.23
N LEU A 46 -13.70 5.25 12.09
CA LEU A 46 -14.07 6.64 11.79
C LEU A 46 -15.60 6.80 11.70
N ARG A 47 -16.30 5.79 11.18
CA ARG A 47 -17.76 5.79 11.08
C ARG A 47 -18.40 5.74 12.46
N ASP A 48 -17.92 4.86 13.33
CA ASP A 48 -18.42 4.71 14.70
C ASP A 48 -18.17 5.97 15.54
N LEU A 49 -17.06 6.68 15.28
CA LEU A 49 -16.75 7.98 15.89
C LEU A 49 -17.50 9.17 15.29
N GLY A 50 -18.23 8.98 14.18
CA GLY A 50 -18.85 10.09 13.44
C GLY A 50 -17.83 11.11 12.94
N HIS A 51 -16.63 10.66 12.59
CA HIS A 51 -15.49 11.54 12.36
C HIS A 51 -15.72 12.50 11.17
N PRO A 52 -15.46 13.82 11.29
CA PRO A 52 -15.73 14.82 10.24
C PRO A 52 -15.05 14.53 8.91
N PHE A 53 -13.93 13.79 8.94
CA PHE A 53 -13.25 13.34 7.71
C PHE A 53 -14.19 12.58 6.78
N LEU A 54 -14.98 11.62 7.29
CA LEU A 54 -15.88 10.83 6.44
C LEU A 54 -17.00 11.69 5.84
N HIS A 55 -17.50 12.67 6.60
CA HIS A 55 -18.48 13.62 6.10
C HIS A 55 -17.91 14.44 4.93
N ASN A 56 -16.68 14.93 5.07
CA ASN A 56 -15.98 15.67 4.01
C ASN A 56 -15.74 14.80 2.76
N VAL A 57 -15.40 13.53 2.94
CA VAL A 57 -15.24 12.60 1.82
C VAL A 57 -16.60 12.33 1.15
N ALA A 58 -17.69 12.17 1.91
CA ALA A 58 -19.04 11.91 1.39
C ALA A 58 -19.57 13.09 0.55
N ILE A 59 -19.36 14.32 1.02
CA ILE A 59 -19.70 15.55 0.27
C ILE A 59 -18.93 15.58 -1.06
N LYS A 60 -17.61 15.34 -1.03
CA LYS A 60 -16.75 15.38 -2.22
C LYS A 60 -17.12 14.28 -3.22
N SER A 61 -17.52 13.11 -2.75
CA SER A 61 -17.92 11.98 -3.61
C SER A 61 -19.39 12.03 -4.05
N ARG A 62 -20.21 12.93 -3.46
CA ARG A 62 -21.66 13.02 -3.65
C ARG A 62 -22.39 11.68 -3.37
N ARG A 63 -21.86 10.86 -2.46
CA ARG A 63 -22.43 9.56 -2.07
C ARG A 63 -22.88 9.59 -0.61
N TRP A 64 -24.20 9.65 -0.42
CA TRP A 64 -24.84 9.44 0.88
C TRP A 64 -24.89 7.93 1.13
N GLY A 65 -24.28 7.44 2.22
CA GLY A 65 -24.14 6.01 2.49
C GLY A 65 -22.83 5.40 1.96
N MET A 66 -21.71 6.09 2.18
CA MET A 66 -20.37 5.62 1.83
C MET A 66 -20.07 4.24 2.40
N GLN A 67 -19.48 3.37 1.60
CA GLN A 67 -18.98 2.07 2.02
C GLN A 67 -17.45 2.06 2.12
N ASP A 68 -16.87 1.02 2.75
CA ASP A 68 -15.40 0.84 2.86
C ASP A 68 -14.70 0.98 1.49
N GLY A 69 -15.27 0.37 0.45
CA GLY A 69 -14.73 0.47 -0.91
C GLY A 69 -14.61 1.91 -1.44
N ASP A 70 -15.57 2.77 -1.11
CA ASP A 70 -15.56 4.19 -1.51
C ASP A 70 -14.49 4.98 -0.74
N PHE A 71 -14.35 4.68 0.56
CA PHE A 71 -13.31 5.27 1.39
C PHE A 71 -11.92 4.88 0.87
N LYS A 72 -11.67 3.59 0.64
CA LYS A 72 -10.42 3.10 0.05
C LYS A 72 -10.15 3.68 -1.33
N GLU A 73 -11.18 3.88 -2.15
CA GLU A 73 -11.05 4.59 -3.44
C GLU A 73 -10.67 6.06 -3.27
N HIS A 74 -11.20 6.76 -2.26
CA HIS A 74 -10.78 8.12 -1.96
C HIS A 74 -9.30 8.19 -1.55
N ILE A 75 -8.85 7.28 -0.69
CA ILE A 75 -7.44 7.22 -0.27
C ILE A 75 -6.53 6.84 -1.44
N ALA A 76 -6.92 5.86 -2.27
CA ALA A 76 -6.15 5.43 -3.44
C ALA A 76 -5.92 6.55 -4.47
N LYS A 77 -6.78 7.56 -4.52
CA LYS A 77 -6.57 8.75 -5.36
C LYS A 77 -5.49 9.71 -4.82
N ARG A 78 -5.09 9.55 -3.56
CA ARG A 78 -4.10 10.40 -2.87
C ARG A 78 -2.76 9.71 -2.67
N SER A 79 -2.73 8.39 -2.66
CA SER A 79 -1.51 7.59 -2.54
C SER A 79 -1.49 6.52 -3.62
N GLU A 80 -0.60 6.67 -4.60
CA GLU A 80 -0.43 5.69 -5.67
C GLU A 80 0.11 4.35 -5.15
N SER A 81 0.97 4.39 -4.13
CA SER A 81 1.47 3.17 -3.49
C SER A 81 0.33 2.41 -2.81
N PHE A 82 -0.54 3.11 -2.06
CA PHE A 82 -1.72 2.48 -1.47
C PHE A 82 -2.69 1.97 -2.56
N ARG A 83 -2.86 2.70 -3.66
CA ARG A 83 -3.67 2.24 -4.80
C ARG A 83 -3.18 0.90 -5.33
N ALA A 84 -1.86 0.73 -5.51
CA ALA A 84 -1.27 -0.51 -5.96
C ALA A 84 -1.46 -1.65 -4.94
N ILE A 85 -1.19 -1.39 -3.65
CA ILE A 85 -1.37 -2.38 -2.57
C ILE A 85 -2.84 -2.82 -2.46
N ARG A 86 -3.77 -1.88 -2.48
CA ARG A 86 -5.21 -2.17 -2.47
C ARG A 86 -5.61 -3.00 -3.67
N ASP A 87 -5.22 -2.61 -4.87
CA ASP A 87 -5.60 -3.34 -6.09
C ASP A 87 -4.98 -4.74 -6.11
N ALA A 88 -3.74 -4.89 -5.64
CA ALA A 88 -3.09 -6.18 -5.41
C ALA A 88 -3.89 -7.03 -4.41
N ALA A 89 -4.29 -6.48 -3.26
CA ALA A 89 -5.10 -7.19 -2.28
C ALA A 89 -6.43 -7.68 -2.86
N TYR A 90 -7.12 -6.82 -3.62
CA TYR A 90 -8.37 -7.19 -4.30
C TYR A 90 -8.14 -8.29 -5.34
N ALA A 91 -7.07 -8.17 -6.15
CA ALA A 91 -6.73 -9.15 -7.17
C ALA A 91 -6.37 -10.50 -6.54
N THR A 92 -5.58 -10.52 -5.47
CA THR A 92 -5.26 -11.74 -4.71
C THR A 92 -6.51 -12.39 -4.09
N LYS A 93 -7.48 -11.60 -3.59
CA LYS A 93 -8.73 -12.11 -3.01
C LYS A 93 -9.70 -12.68 -4.05
N HIS A 94 -9.77 -12.07 -5.24
CA HIS A 94 -10.82 -12.34 -6.23
C HIS A 94 -10.32 -12.94 -7.54
N GLY A 95 -9.02 -13.19 -7.67
CA GLY A 95 -8.36 -13.72 -8.87
C GLY A 95 -8.16 -12.67 -9.95
N ARG A 96 -9.25 -12.11 -10.52
CA ARG A 96 -9.17 -11.12 -11.61
C ARG A 96 -10.19 -10.00 -11.48
N LEU A 97 -9.74 -8.77 -11.69
CA LEU A 97 -10.55 -7.57 -11.60
C LEU A 97 -10.97 -7.09 -13.00
N GLY A 98 -12.26 -6.90 -13.20
CA GLY A 98 -12.85 -6.50 -14.49
C GLY A 98 -13.02 -4.99 -14.71
N SER A 99 -12.58 -4.13 -13.79
CA SER A 99 -12.84 -2.68 -13.86
C SER A 99 -11.64 -1.88 -14.40
N ALA A 100 -11.91 -0.97 -15.35
CA ALA A 100 -10.89 -0.20 -16.09
C ALA A 100 -10.04 0.77 -15.24
N GLY A 101 -10.44 1.04 -13.99
CA GLY A 101 -9.71 1.94 -13.09
C GLY A 101 -8.67 1.26 -12.19
N ARG A 102 -8.53 -0.07 -12.25
CA ARG A 102 -7.58 -0.82 -11.42
C ARG A 102 -6.21 -0.88 -12.07
N ILE A 103 -5.19 -0.56 -11.30
CA ILE A 103 -3.79 -0.59 -11.76
C ILE A 103 -3.13 -1.94 -11.54
N VAL A 104 -3.69 -2.82 -10.71
CA VAL A 104 -3.33 -4.25 -10.63
C VAL A 104 -4.58 -5.04 -10.99
N ARG A 105 -4.48 -5.98 -11.94
CA ARG A 105 -5.67 -6.57 -12.57
C ARG A 105 -5.88 -8.02 -12.20
N ALA A 106 -4.84 -8.76 -11.87
CA ALA A 106 -4.93 -10.18 -11.58
C ALA A 106 -3.99 -10.60 -10.45
N ALA A 107 -4.30 -11.72 -9.79
CA ALA A 107 -3.47 -12.26 -8.71
C ALA A 107 -2.05 -12.56 -9.20
N GLU A 108 -1.92 -12.95 -10.47
CA GLU A 108 -0.64 -13.23 -11.14
C GLU A 108 0.19 -11.98 -11.40
N ASP A 109 -0.41 -10.77 -11.30
CA ASP A 109 0.34 -9.52 -11.36
C ASP A 109 1.16 -9.28 -10.08
N VAL A 110 0.92 -10.05 -9.01
CA VAL A 110 1.80 -10.12 -7.84
C VAL A 110 2.62 -11.40 -7.96
N ALA A 111 3.91 -11.29 -8.22
CA ALA A 111 4.75 -12.46 -8.54
C ALA A 111 6.17 -12.33 -8.01
N SER A 112 6.76 -13.47 -7.64
CA SER A 112 8.21 -13.57 -7.43
C SER A 112 8.90 -13.70 -8.79
N LEU A 113 9.84 -12.81 -9.06
CA LEU A 113 10.61 -12.77 -10.31
C LEU A 113 12.10 -12.87 -10.01
N GLU A 114 12.83 -13.59 -10.87
CA GLU A 114 14.28 -13.60 -10.84
C GLU A 114 14.84 -12.22 -11.17
N LEU A 115 15.89 -11.82 -10.45
CA LEU A 115 16.56 -10.56 -10.66
C LEU A 115 17.47 -10.68 -11.87
N VAL A 116 17.03 -10.08 -12.98
CA VAL A 116 17.79 -9.93 -14.22
C VAL A 116 18.23 -8.48 -14.40
N CYS A 117 19.08 -8.22 -15.41
CA CYS A 117 19.55 -6.87 -15.72
C CYS A 117 18.35 -5.89 -15.85
N GLY A 118 18.41 -4.77 -15.12
CA GLY A 118 17.33 -3.78 -15.05
C GLY A 118 16.33 -3.97 -13.89
N LEU A 119 16.34 -5.12 -13.21
CA LEU A 119 15.51 -5.37 -12.02
C LEU A 119 16.30 -5.32 -10.71
N PHE A 120 17.63 -5.32 -10.77
CA PHE A 120 18.52 -5.24 -9.61
C PHE A 120 18.44 -3.87 -8.91
N ALA A 121 18.41 -3.92 -7.59
CA ALA A 121 18.64 -2.83 -6.65
C ALA A 121 20.00 -3.04 -5.95
N CYS A 122 20.54 -1.96 -5.39
CA CYS A 122 21.78 -2.04 -4.63
C CYS A 122 21.60 -2.96 -3.41
N GLY A 123 22.49 -3.95 -3.25
CA GLY A 123 22.45 -4.91 -2.15
C GLY A 123 21.81 -6.25 -2.48
N ASP A 124 21.26 -6.43 -3.67
CA ASP A 124 20.70 -7.72 -4.08
C ASP A 124 21.76 -8.79 -4.29
N PRO A 125 21.45 -10.06 -3.94
CA PRO A 125 22.29 -11.19 -4.30
C PRO A 125 22.21 -11.49 -5.81
N LEU A 126 23.35 -11.81 -6.41
CA LEU A 126 23.40 -12.32 -7.78
C LEU A 126 22.61 -13.63 -7.89
N GLY A 127 21.72 -13.72 -8.88
CA GLY A 127 20.80 -14.86 -9.04
C GLY A 127 19.66 -14.90 -8.01
N GLY A 128 19.44 -13.81 -7.28
CA GLY A 128 18.30 -13.68 -6.36
C GLY A 128 16.95 -13.54 -7.07
N SER A 129 15.88 -13.51 -6.28
CA SER A 129 14.54 -13.15 -6.72
C SER A 129 13.97 -12.08 -5.81
N ALA A 130 12.95 -11.37 -6.28
CA ALA A 130 12.17 -10.44 -5.46
C ALA A 130 10.69 -10.48 -5.88
N VAL A 131 9.80 -10.06 -4.99
CA VAL A 131 8.37 -9.98 -5.28
C VAL A 131 8.05 -8.62 -5.90
N PHE A 132 7.45 -8.65 -7.08
CA PHE A 132 7.01 -7.49 -7.84
C PHE A 132 5.49 -7.42 -7.91
N ILE A 133 4.98 -6.21 -8.05
CA ILE A 133 3.60 -5.89 -8.40
C ILE A 133 3.64 -5.26 -9.79
N LYS A 134 3.02 -5.93 -10.76
CA LYS A 134 2.87 -5.46 -12.12
C LYS A 134 1.68 -4.51 -12.22
N LEU A 135 1.94 -3.32 -12.73
CA LEU A 135 0.95 -2.30 -12.96
C LEU A 135 0.31 -2.45 -14.35
N ALA A 136 -0.84 -1.82 -14.54
CA ALA A 136 -1.65 -1.93 -15.75
C ALA A 136 -0.98 -1.34 -17.00
N ASP A 137 -0.02 -0.44 -16.82
CA ASP A 137 0.85 0.11 -17.87
C ASP A 137 2.04 -0.82 -18.21
N GLY A 138 2.20 -1.94 -17.49
CA GLY A 138 3.29 -2.89 -17.65
C GLY A 138 4.49 -2.65 -16.72
N THR A 139 4.49 -1.56 -15.95
CA THR A 139 5.56 -1.25 -15.00
C THR A 139 5.64 -2.31 -13.91
N LEU A 140 6.86 -2.75 -13.57
CA LEU A 140 7.12 -3.65 -12.44
C LEU A 140 7.64 -2.85 -11.26
N GLU A 141 6.86 -2.81 -10.19
CA GLU A 141 7.24 -2.15 -8.94
C GLU A 141 7.61 -3.21 -7.91
N ARG A 142 8.75 -3.05 -7.22
CA ARG A 142 9.10 -3.94 -6.12
C ARG A 142 8.10 -3.78 -4.98
N SER A 143 7.59 -4.90 -4.50
CA SER A 143 6.61 -4.92 -3.42
C SER A 143 7.11 -4.20 -2.17
N TRP A 144 8.38 -4.40 -1.76
CA TRP A 144 8.96 -3.77 -0.58
C TRP A 144 8.90 -2.22 -0.66
N SER A 145 9.12 -1.64 -1.84
CA SER A 145 9.08 -0.19 -2.06
C SER A 145 7.67 0.36 -1.92
N LEU A 146 6.68 -0.33 -2.51
CA LEU A 146 5.27 0.03 -2.37
C LEU A 146 4.78 -0.11 -0.92
N LEU A 147 5.20 -1.18 -0.24
CA LEU A 147 4.85 -1.42 1.16
C LEU A 147 5.45 -0.34 2.07
N ARG A 148 6.73 0.01 1.89
CA ARG A 148 7.39 1.07 2.68
C ARG A 148 6.74 2.44 2.47
N ARG A 149 6.47 2.84 1.22
CA ARG A 149 5.75 4.10 0.94
C ARG A 149 4.35 4.12 1.56
N THR A 150 3.66 2.98 1.51
CA THR A 150 2.31 2.87 2.08
C THR A 150 2.32 2.86 3.61
N GLU A 151 3.34 2.27 4.23
CA GLU A 151 3.56 2.34 5.68
C GLU A 151 3.65 3.79 6.15
N LEU A 152 4.54 4.59 5.52
CA LEU A 152 4.74 5.99 5.86
C LEU A 152 3.48 6.84 5.65
N TYR A 153 2.80 6.65 4.52
CA TYR A 153 1.54 7.32 4.25
C TYR A 153 0.46 6.95 5.27
N THR A 154 0.44 5.70 5.75
CA THR A 154 -0.53 5.26 6.76
C THR A 154 -0.25 5.89 8.11
N ASP A 155 1.02 6.01 8.51
CA ASP A 155 1.42 6.75 9.72
C ASP A 155 0.97 8.22 9.66
N GLU A 156 1.26 8.91 8.55
CA GLU A 156 0.84 10.29 8.33
C GLU A 156 -0.68 10.44 8.35
N LEU A 157 -1.42 9.51 7.73
CA LEU A 157 -2.87 9.52 7.73
C LEU A 157 -3.44 9.35 9.14
N LEU A 158 -2.94 8.38 9.91
CA LEU A 158 -3.40 8.13 11.28
C LEU A 158 -3.09 9.32 12.20
N GLY A 159 -1.92 9.93 12.04
CA GLY A 159 -1.54 11.17 12.73
C GLY A 159 -2.42 12.37 12.35
N GLY A 160 -2.65 12.57 11.04
CA GLY A 160 -3.49 13.65 10.52
C GLY A 160 -4.97 13.52 10.88
N LEU A 161 -5.42 12.31 11.20
CA LEU A 161 -6.77 12.03 11.74
C LEU A 161 -6.85 12.16 13.27
N GLY A 162 -5.73 12.47 13.95
CA GLY A 162 -5.67 12.57 15.41
C GLY A 162 -5.83 11.24 16.13
N LEU A 163 -5.62 10.11 15.43
CA LEU A 163 -5.73 8.77 16.00
C LEU A 163 -4.40 8.26 16.57
N ALA A 164 -3.29 8.77 16.06
CA ALA A 164 -1.92 8.48 16.50
C ALA A 164 -1.14 9.79 16.68
N PRO A 165 0.02 9.77 17.37
CA PRO A 165 0.95 10.89 17.32
C PRO A 165 1.31 11.21 15.87
N LEU A 166 1.38 12.50 15.51
CA LEU A 166 1.89 12.91 14.22
C LEU A 166 3.33 12.44 14.09
N THR A 167 3.57 11.50 13.18
CA THR A 167 4.92 11.19 12.73
C THR A 167 5.44 12.40 11.98
N CYS A 168 6.61 12.93 12.37
CA CYS A 168 7.31 13.90 11.53
C CYS A 168 7.44 13.32 10.12
N PRO A 169 7.21 14.11 9.05
CA PRO A 169 7.54 13.67 7.71
C PRO A 169 9.00 13.24 7.72
N ILE A 170 9.26 11.97 7.36
CA ILE A 170 10.62 11.56 7.04
C ILE A 170 10.99 12.41 5.82
N PRO A 171 12.05 13.24 5.88
CA PRO A 171 12.48 14.00 4.71
C PRO A 171 12.60 13.03 3.54
N GLU A 172 11.95 13.39 2.45
CA GLU A 172 11.87 12.62 1.22
C GLU A 172 13.20 11.91 0.93
N TYR A 173 13.16 10.58 0.79
CA TYR A 173 14.23 9.82 0.15
C TYR A 173 14.13 9.99 -1.39
N HIS A 174 13.84 11.22 -1.83
CA HIS A 174 14.02 11.68 -3.19
C HIS A 174 15.39 12.39 -3.22
N ASP A 175 16.19 12.07 -4.23
CA ASP A 175 17.52 12.65 -4.51
C ASP A 175 18.73 12.06 -3.77
N ALA A 176 18.93 10.75 -3.94
CA ALA A 176 20.28 10.18 -3.93
C ALA A 176 20.59 9.39 -5.21
N PHE A 177 20.15 9.89 -6.38
CA PHE A 177 20.71 9.49 -7.69
C PHE A 177 20.41 10.57 -8.74
N HIS A 178 21.08 11.72 -8.61
CA HIS A 178 21.31 12.62 -9.74
C HIS A 178 22.73 12.38 -10.27
N PRO A 179 22.91 11.69 -11.40
CA PRO A 179 24.20 11.54 -12.04
C PRO A 179 24.44 12.75 -12.95
N ASP A 180 24.66 13.93 -12.39
CA ASP A 180 25.15 15.09 -13.15
C ASP A 180 26.10 15.92 -12.29
N ARG A 181 27.35 15.44 -12.24
CA ARG A 181 28.52 16.30 -12.08
C ARG A 181 29.34 16.17 -13.35
N ASN A 182 29.20 17.16 -14.23
CA ASN A 182 30.25 17.64 -15.11
C ASN A 182 30.57 19.08 -14.70
#